data_AF-A0A1E4RFS2-F1
#
_entry.id   AF-A0A1E4RFS2-F1
#
_cell.length_a   1.000
_cell.length_b   1.000
_cell.length_c   1.000
_cell.angle_alpha   90.00
_cell.angle_beta   90.00
_cell.angle_gamma   90.00
#
_symmetry.space_group_name_H-M   'P 1'
#
loop_
_entity.id
_entity.type
_entity.pdbx_description
1 polymer ?
#
loop_
_entity_poly.entity_id
_entity_poly.type
_entity_poly.pdbx_seq_one_letter_code
_entity_poly.pdbx_strand_id
1 'polypeptide(L)' 'MIDTTNTINNGNAASSAIEQACDSCRKRKLRCSKELPRCTKCIQHNWNCSYSPRTVRSPLTRAHLTEVENK' A
#
# COMPACT_ATOMS: atom_id res chain seq x y z
N MET A 1 17.67 13.34 27.99
CA MET A 1 18.58 13.36 26.83
C MET A 1 17.72 13.20 25.59
N ILE A 2 17.99 14.05 24.61
CA ILE A 2 17.22 14.28 23.39
C ILE A 2 17.32 13.14 22.37
N ASP A 3 16.29 13.12 21.51
CA ASP A 3 15.93 12.32 20.33
C ASP A 3 17.04 11.60 19.54
N THR A 4 16.72 10.41 19.02
CA THR A 4 17.24 9.82 17.76
C THR A 4 16.59 8.42 17.59
N THR A 5 15.96 8.00 16.50
CA THR A 5 15.89 8.42 15.10
C THR A 5 14.63 7.85 14.45
N ASN A 6 13.94 8.74 13.74
CA ASN A 6 13.15 8.48 12.54
C ASN A 6 13.85 7.51 11.56
N THR A 7 13.21 6.42 11.15
CA THR A 7 13.59 5.67 9.94
C THR A 7 12.40 5.58 8.99
N ILE A 8 12.33 6.60 8.14
CA ILE A 8 11.60 6.60 6.87
C ILE A 8 12.44 5.82 5.85
N ASN A 9 11.73 5.10 4.98
CA ASN A 9 12.18 4.46 3.74
C ASN A 9 12.78 3.06 3.85
N ASN A 10 12.07 2.10 3.25
CA ASN A 10 12.76 1.22 2.32
C ASN A 10 12.03 1.23 0.98
N GLY A 11 12.38 2.24 0.18
CA GLY A 11 12.08 2.29 -1.24
C GLY A 11 12.89 1.21 -1.94
N ASN A 12 12.34 0.00 -1.97
CA ASN A 12 12.89 -1.08 -2.76
C ASN A 12 12.42 -0.89 -4.21
N ALA A 13 13.10 0.01 -4.92
CA ALA A 13 12.92 0.29 -6.33
C ALA A 13 13.60 -0.77 -7.21
N ALA A 14 13.35 -2.05 -6.93
CA ALA A 14 13.88 -3.17 -7.70
C ALA A 14 12.74 -3.80 -8.50
N SER A 15 12.57 -3.37 -9.76
CA SER A 15 11.95 -4.10 -10.88
C SER A 15 10.97 -5.23 -10.48
N SER A 16 9.90 -4.88 -9.76
CA SER A 16 8.95 -5.83 -9.18
C SER A 16 7.67 -5.76 -9.99
N ALA A 17 7.27 -6.88 -10.59
CA ALA A 17 5.94 -7.02 -11.17
C ALA A 17 4.89 -6.47 -10.20
N ILE A 18 3.98 -5.62 -10.68
CA ILE A 18 2.99 -4.97 -9.81
C ILE A 18 2.07 -6.07 -9.25
N GLU A 19 2.37 -6.56 -8.05
CA GLU A 19 1.58 -7.60 -7.40
C GLU A 19 0.20 -7.07 -7.00
N GLN A 20 0.10 -5.77 -6.74
CA GLN A 20 -1.12 -5.13 -6.26
C GLN A 20 -2.03 -4.69 -7.41
N ALA A 21 -3.34 -4.79 -7.21
CA ALA A 21 -4.31 -4.10 -8.05
C ALA A 21 -4.27 -2.59 -7.78
N CYS A 22 -4.60 -1.77 -8.78
CA CYS A 22 -4.70 -0.32 -8.59
C CYS A 22 -5.78 0.03 -7.55
N ASP A 23 -5.70 1.25 -7.00
CA ASP A 23 -6.58 1.72 -5.94
C ASP A 23 -8.05 1.74 -6.36
N SER A 24 -8.34 2.12 -7.60
CA SER A 24 -9.70 2.13 -8.15
C SER A 24 -10.30 0.72 -8.26
N CYS A 25 -9.51 -0.28 -8.68
CA CYS A 25 -9.94 -1.67 -8.74
C CYS A 25 -10.06 -2.29 -7.34
N ARG A 26 -9.13 -1.99 -6.43
CA ARG A 26 -9.22 -2.42 -5.01
C ARG A 26 -10.48 -1.90 -4.35
N LYS A 27 -10.76 -0.60 -4.44
CA LYS A 27 -11.94 0.03 -3.84
C LYS A 27 -13.25 -0.56 -4.36
N ARG A 28 -13.27 -0.98 -5.63
CA ARG A 28 -14.44 -1.55 -6.31
C ARG A 28 -14.47 -3.08 -6.33
N LYS A 29 -13.47 -3.75 -5.75
CA LYS A 29 -13.32 -5.22 -5.73
C LYS A 29 -13.33 -5.85 -7.14
N LEU A 30 -12.70 -5.20 -8.11
CA LEU A 30 -12.62 -5.68 -9.50
C LEU A 30 -11.24 -6.28 -9.81
N ARG A 31 -11.18 -7.20 -10.78
CA ARG A 31 -9.91 -7.69 -11.34
C ARG A 31 -9.20 -6.55 -12.06
N CYS A 32 -7.92 -6.32 -11.72
CA CYS A 32 -7.09 -5.31 -12.33
C CYS A 32 -6.17 -5.95 -13.39
N SER A 33 -6.03 -5.33 -14.56
CA SER A 33 -5.10 -5.78 -15.61
C SER A 33 -3.64 -5.43 -15.33
N LYS A 34 -3.38 -4.52 -14.37
CA LYS A 34 -2.02 -4.16 -13.92
C LYS A 34 -1.10 -3.54 -14.99
N GLU A 35 -1.69 -3.04 -16.08
CA GLU A 35 -1.00 -2.31 -17.14
C GLU A 35 -0.66 -0.88 -16.70
N LEU A 36 0.51 -0.38 -17.13
CA LEU A 36 0.96 1.00 -16.92
C LEU A 36 0.81 1.81 -18.21
N PRO A 37 0.42 3.09 -18.15
CA PRO A 37 0.21 3.93 -16.95
C PRO A 37 -1.16 3.76 -16.27
N ARG A 38 -2.15 3.15 -16.94
CA ARG A 38 -3.49 2.94 -16.39
C ARG A 38 -4.01 1.54 -16.74
N CYS A 39 -4.72 0.94 -15.79
CA CYS A 39 -5.42 -0.32 -15.99
C CYS A 39 -6.54 -0.21 -17.05
N THR A 40 -6.79 -1.27 -17.83
CA THR A 40 -7.81 -1.33 -18.89
C THR A 40 -9.20 -0.91 -18.41
N LYS A 41 -9.62 -1.39 -17.23
CA LYS A 41 -10.92 -1.03 -16.63
C LYS A 41 -11.00 0.45 -16.25
N CYS A 42 -9.88 0.99 -15.78
CA CYS A 42 -9.73 2.38 -15.40
C CYS A 42 -9.80 3.29 -16.63
N ILE A 43 -9.23 2.86 -17.75
CA ILE A 43 -9.32 3.56 -19.04
C ILE A 43 -10.77 3.56 -19.55
N GLN A 44 -11.42 2.38 -19.57
CA GLN A 44 -12.80 2.23 -20.06
C GLN A 44 -13.82 3.09 -19.30
N HIS A 45 -13.69 3.17 -17.98
CA HIS A 45 -14.61 3.94 -17.14
C HIS A 45 -14.08 5.34 -16.77
N ASN A 46 -12.95 5.74 -17.35
CA ASN A 46 -12.26 6.99 -17.08
C ASN A 46 -12.06 7.30 -15.58
N TRP A 47 -11.65 6.27 -14.81
CA TRP A 47 -11.37 6.41 -13.38
C TRP A 47 -9.92 6.82 -13.12
N ASN A 48 -9.70 7.47 -11.98
CA ASN A 48 -8.36 7.74 -11.49
C ASN A 48 -7.63 6.42 -11.16
N CYS A 49 -6.58 6.10 -11.91
CA CYS A 49 -5.78 4.90 -11.72
C CYS A 49 -4.50 5.27 -10.99
N SER A 50 -4.37 4.80 -9.76
CA SER A 50 -3.18 4.98 -8.93
C SER A 50 -2.78 3.64 -8.34
N TYR A 51 -1.48 3.41 -8.20
CA TYR A 51 -0.91 2.26 -7.50
C TYR A 51 -0.25 2.77 -6.23
N SER A 52 -1.06 3.02 -5.19
CA SER A 52 -0.51 3.43 -3.90
C SER A 52 0.30 2.31 -3.25
N PRO A 53 1.41 2.62 -2.56
CA PRO A 53 2.16 1.63 -1.81
C PRO A 53 1.28 1.02 -0.72
N ARG A 54 1.55 -0.23 -0.36
CA ARG A 54 0.88 -0.88 0.76
C ARG A 54 1.23 -0.11 2.04
N THR A 55 0.20 0.35 2.75
CA THR A 55 0.40 0.95 4.06
C THR A 55 0.85 -0.14 5.03
N VAL A 56 2.03 0.06 5.63
CA VAL A 56 2.49 -0.79 6.72
C VAL A 56 1.66 -0.41 7.94
N ARG A 57 0.91 -1.38 8.47
CA ARG A 57 0.14 -1.21 9.70
C ARG A 57 0.95 -1.73 10.88
N SER A 58 0.62 -1.27 12.08
CA SER A 58 1.16 -1.87 13.30
C SER A 58 0.93 -3.38 13.29
N PRO A 59 1.90 -4.18 13.77
CA PRO A 59 1.74 -5.62 13.84
C PRO A 59 0.55 -5.98 14.71
N LEU A 60 -0.36 -6.82 14.19
CA LEU A 60 -1.45 -7.38 14.98
C LEU A 60 -0.94 -8.58 15.80
N THR A 61 0.05 -8.35 16.67
CA THR A 61 0.61 -9.35 17.57
C THR A 61 0.14 -9.11 19.00
N ARG A 62 0.02 -10.19 19.80
CA ARG A 62 -0.40 -10.09 21.21
C ARG A 62 0.50 -9.12 21.99
N ALA A 63 1.81 -9.22 21.79
CA ALA A 63 2.79 -8.36 22.46
C ALA A 63 2.56 -6.87 22.16
N HIS A 64 2.37 -6.52 20.88
CA HIS A 64 2.14 -5.13 20.48
C HIS A 64 0.81 -4.58 21.01
N LEU A 65 -0.26 -5.38 20.98
CA LEU A 65 -1.56 -4.95 21.52
C LEU A 65 -1.51 -4.71 23.03
N THR A 66 -0.88 -5.61 23.79
CA THR A 66 -0.70 -5.45 25.24
C THR A 66 0.14 -4.21 25.58
N GLU A 67 1.17 -3.88 24.80
CA GLU A 67 1.95 -2.65 24.99
C GLU A 67 1.10 -1.39 24.77
N VAL A 68 0.23 -1.41 23.75
CA VAL A 68 -0.66 -0.28 23.43
C VAL A 68 -1.75 -0.08 24.50
N GLU A 69 -2.31 -1.17 25.05
CA GLU A 69 -3.38 -1.11 26.07
C GLU A 69 -2.89 -0.64 27.44
N ASN A 70 -1.63 -0.91 27.80
CA ASN A 70 -1.05 -0.52 29.09
C ASN A 70 -0.52 0.92 29.14
N LYS A 71 -0.76 1.70 28.08
CA LYS A 71 -0.29 3.07 27.90
C LYS A 71 -1.41 4.07 28.19
#